data_AF-M7T6Y4-F1
#
_entry.id   AF-M7T6Y4-F1
#
_cell.length_a   1.000
_cell.length_b   1.000
_cell.length_c   1.000
_cell.angle_alpha   90.00
_cell.angle_beta   90.00
_cell.angle_gamma   90.00
#
_symmetry.space_group_name_H-M   'P 1'
#
loop_
_entity.id
_entity.type
_entity.pdbx_description
1 polymer ?
#
loop_
_entity_poly.entity_id
_entity_poly.type
_entity_poly.pdbx_seq_one_letter_code
_entity_poly.pdbx_strand_id
1 'polypeptide(L)'
;MSTATPAPSRQRPEIVCPDSGPEPPYPLHMEGEVISGFGRGSKELGIPTANLPVDVAATPWIESVKTGVYFGYASLALPPTHPDYAYHSNNKNTATANSTTSDSNSNSNSKSQPQPEPKPTQQTTASSDPPPASTTTQEQDQHNPGGSNSSSSSSRRKWHVYPMVMSIGYNPFYKNSVRSAEVHILQKFGADFYGAPLRLLILGFIRPELDYAGLEALVADINTDCDVARRSLAREAWTPRRQGELGELGGSGGTLDGSWLMRDE
;
A
#
# COMPACT_ATOMS: atom_id res chain seq x y z
N MET A 1 -48.15 0.15 6.75
CA MET A 1 -46.81 -0.17 7.26
C MET A 1 -46.08 -0.90 6.15
N SER A 2 -45.16 -0.22 5.46
CA SER A 2 -44.44 -0.80 4.31
C SER A 2 -43.17 -1.47 4.84
N THR A 3 -43.12 -2.79 4.80
CA THR A 3 -41.93 -3.57 5.16
C THR A 3 -40.94 -3.48 4.00
N ALA A 4 -39.91 -2.66 4.17
CA ALA A 4 -38.77 -2.67 3.25
C ALA A 4 -38.07 -4.03 3.35
N THR A 5 -38.09 -4.79 2.27
CA THR A 5 -37.28 -6.00 2.11
C THR A 5 -35.80 -5.60 2.18
N PRO A 6 -34.97 -6.20 3.07
CA PRO A 6 -33.55 -5.92 3.08
C PRO A 6 -32.93 -6.36 1.75
N ALA A 7 -32.12 -5.50 1.15
CA ALA A 7 -31.38 -5.83 -0.06
C ALA A 7 -30.53 -7.09 0.18
N PRO A 8 -30.48 -8.04 -0.76
CA PRO A 8 -29.65 -9.24 -0.60
C PRO A 8 -28.20 -8.82 -0.41
N SER A 9 -27.56 -9.29 0.66
CA SER A 9 -26.11 -9.14 0.86
C SER A 9 -25.42 -9.84 -0.31
N ARG A 10 -24.96 -9.07 -1.30
CA ARG A 10 -24.19 -9.62 -2.42
C ARG A 10 -22.88 -10.14 -1.84
N GLN A 11 -22.77 -11.45 -1.68
CA GLN A 11 -21.53 -12.09 -1.26
C GLN A 11 -20.43 -11.69 -2.26
N ARG A 12 -19.39 -11.03 -1.75
CA ARG A 12 -18.28 -10.56 -2.58
C ARG A 12 -17.50 -11.77 -3.12
N PRO A 13 -17.02 -11.72 -4.36
CA PRO A 13 -16.23 -12.82 -4.90
C PRO A 13 -14.91 -12.98 -4.13
N GLU A 14 -14.47 -14.23 -3.97
CA GLU A 14 -13.26 -14.58 -3.24
C GLU A 14 -11.96 -14.35 -4.04
N ILE A 15 -12.07 -14.39 -5.37
CA ILE A 15 -11.02 -14.15 -6.35
C ILE A 15 -11.63 -13.25 -7.43
N VAL A 16 -10.81 -12.37 -8.00
CA VAL A 16 -11.19 -11.51 -9.13
C VAL A 16 -10.29 -11.75 -10.34
N CYS A 17 -10.76 -11.34 -11.52
CA CYS A 17 -10.06 -11.47 -12.80
C CYS A 17 -9.86 -12.93 -13.30
N PRO A 18 -9.60 -13.15 -14.59
CA PRO A 18 -9.43 -14.49 -15.15
C PRO A 18 -8.18 -15.23 -14.67
N ASP A 19 -8.19 -16.56 -14.74
CA ASP A 19 -7.02 -17.38 -14.37
C ASP A 19 -5.84 -17.25 -15.35
N SER A 20 -6.10 -16.79 -16.57
CA SER A 20 -5.09 -16.57 -17.62
C SER A 20 -4.10 -15.44 -17.32
N GLY A 21 -4.35 -14.63 -16.29
CA GLY A 21 -3.50 -13.50 -15.91
C GLY A 21 -4.16 -12.14 -16.12
N PRO A 22 -3.40 -11.05 -15.88
CA PRO A 22 -3.85 -9.68 -16.13
C PRO A 22 -4.21 -9.45 -17.61
N GLU A 23 -5.30 -8.75 -17.86
CA GLU A 23 -5.75 -8.35 -19.20
C GLU A 23 -5.62 -6.82 -19.36
N PRO A 24 -5.49 -6.28 -20.59
CA PRO A 24 -5.45 -4.84 -20.81
C PRO A 24 -6.59 -4.10 -20.08
N PRO A 25 -6.30 -2.97 -19.39
CA PRO A 25 -5.07 -2.18 -19.50
C PRO A 25 -3.94 -2.61 -18.54
N TYR A 26 -4.07 -3.71 -17.83
CA TYR A 26 -3.07 -4.19 -16.89
C TYR A 26 -1.94 -4.97 -17.59
N PRO A 27 -0.71 -4.97 -17.05
CA PRO A 27 -0.28 -4.28 -15.84
C PRO A 27 -0.14 -2.76 -16.02
N LEU A 28 -0.56 -2.00 -15.00
CA LEU A 28 -0.29 -0.56 -14.90
C LEU A 28 0.89 -0.32 -13.95
N HIS A 29 1.66 0.72 -14.24
CA HIS A 29 2.90 1.05 -13.53
C HIS A 29 2.80 2.41 -12.84
N MET A 30 3.29 2.49 -11.61
CA MET A 30 3.43 3.74 -10.85
C MET A 30 4.64 3.65 -9.92
N GLU A 31 5.39 4.72 -9.75
CA GLU A 31 6.49 4.79 -8.78
C GLU A 31 6.60 6.17 -8.14
N GLY A 32 7.30 6.22 -7.01
CA GLY A 32 7.57 7.46 -6.30
C GLY A 32 8.14 7.18 -4.90
N GLU A 33 8.43 8.25 -4.17
CA GLU A 33 8.78 8.16 -2.77
C GLU A 33 7.52 8.15 -1.90
N VAL A 34 7.54 7.36 -0.82
CA VAL A 34 6.42 7.30 0.12
C VAL A 34 6.29 8.62 0.87
N ILE A 35 5.14 9.29 0.73
CA ILE A 35 4.85 10.56 1.40
C ILE A 35 3.86 10.37 2.56
N SER A 36 3.84 11.33 3.49
CA SER A 36 2.84 11.40 4.55
C SER A 36 1.46 11.71 3.98
N GLY A 37 0.45 10.94 4.37
CA GLY A 37 -0.95 11.27 4.11
C GLY A 37 -1.51 12.26 5.14
N PHE A 38 -2.85 12.43 5.12
CA PHE A 38 -3.56 13.38 5.99
C PHE A 38 -3.95 12.83 7.37
N GLY A 39 -3.22 11.84 7.88
CA GLY A 39 -3.38 11.37 9.27
C GLY A 39 -4.74 10.78 9.64
N ARG A 40 -5.45 10.13 8.70
CA ARG A 40 -6.81 9.57 8.92
C ARG A 40 -6.87 8.30 9.78
N GLY A 41 -5.83 7.99 10.54
CA GLY A 41 -5.83 6.88 11.49
C GLY A 41 -5.73 5.47 10.88
N SER A 42 -5.43 5.30 9.58
CA SER A 42 -5.33 3.96 8.96
C SER A 42 -4.35 3.02 9.70
N LYS A 43 -3.29 3.58 10.27
CA LYS A 43 -2.35 2.89 11.16
C LYS A 43 -3.00 2.39 12.46
N GLU A 44 -3.87 3.19 13.08
CA GLU A 44 -4.61 2.81 14.30
C GLU A 44 -5.65 1.73 14.02
N LEU A 45 -6.11 1.61 12.77
CA LEU A 45 -6.99 0.53 12.30
C LEU A 45 -6.26 -0.77 11.98
N GLY A 46 -4.92 -0.79 12.09
CA GLY A 46 -4.09 -1.94 11.74
C GLY A 46 -3.88 -2.13 10.23
N ILE A 47 -4.23 -1.14 9.41
CA ILE A 47 -4.15 -1.18 7.94
C ILE A 47 -3.38 0.06 7.46
N PRO A 48 -2.07 0.18 7.74
CA PRO A 48 -1.30 1.36 7.36
C PRO A 48 -1.22 1.54 5.84
N THR A 49 -1.44 2.76 5.37
CA THR A 49 -1.37 3.11 3.94
C THR A 49 -0.19 4.03 3.63
N ALA A 50 0.62 3.64 2.64
CA ALA A 50 1.64 4.48 2.04
C ALA A 50 0.99 5.37 0.96
N ASN A 51 1.24 6.68 1.01
CA ASN A 51 0.76 7.60 -0.02
C ASN A 51 1.86 7.79 -1.06
N LEU A 52 1.49 7.91 -2.33
CA LEU A 52 2.38 8.28 -3.42
C LEU A 52 1.94 9.61 -4.04
N PRO A 53 2.88 10.46 -4.48
CA PRO A 53 2.54 11.63 -5.27
C PRO A 53 1.89 11.18 -6.58
N VAL A 54 0.80 11.86 -6.95
CA VAL A 54 0.19 11.65 -8.27
C VAL A 54 0.76 12.66 -9.23
N ASP A 55 1.60 12.18 -10.14
CA ASP A 55 2.10 12.94 -11.28
C ASP A 55 1.50 12.38 -12.57
N VAL A 56 0.60 13.15 -13.19
CA VAL A 56 -0.09 12.77 -14.42
C VAL A 56 0.84 12.70 -15.63
N ALA A 57 1.99 13.40 -15.60
CA ALA A 57 2.98 13.30 -16.66
C ALA A 57 3.69 11.92 -16.62
N ALA A 58 3.99 11.42 -15.42
CA ALA A 58 4.60 10.11 -15.22
C ALA A 58 3.56 8.96 -15.24
N THR A 59 2.32 9.22 -14.80
CA THR A 59 1.26 8.21 -14.64
C THR A 59 -0.07 8.64 -15.29
N PRO A 60 -0.10 8.90 -16.60
CA PRO A 60 -1.26 9.50 -17.28
C PRO A 60 -2.54 8.65 -17.19
N TRP A 61 -2.40 7.33 -17.08
CA TRP A 61 -3.54 6.42 -16.93
C TRP A 61 -4.38 6.72 -15.68
N ILE A 62 -3.79 7.30 -14.63
CA ILE A 62 -4.46 7.52 -13.34
C ILE A 62 -5.64 8.50 -13.44
N GLU A 63 -5.64 9.38 -14.45
CA GLU A 63 -6.73 10.31 -14.69
C GLU A 63 -8.00 9.60 -15.16
N SER A 64 -7.86 8.52 -15.93
CA SER A 64 -8.96 7.85 -16.64
C SER A 64 -9.45 6.57 -15.97
N VAL A 65 -8.66 5.97 -15.07
CA VAL A 65 -9.09 4.76 -14.34
C VAL A 65 -10.26 5.06 -13.39
N LYS A 66 -11.03 4.01 -13.09
CA LYS A 66 -12.13 4.06 -12.13
C LYS A 66 -11.59 4.38 -10.73
N THR A 67 -12.36 5.07 -9.91
CA THR A 67 -12.08 5.08 -8.47
C THR A 67 -12.42 3.73 -7.88
N GLY A 68 -11.69 3.34 -6.84
CA GLY A 68 -11.92 2.10 -6.11
C GLY A 68 -10.65 1.40 -5.68
N VAL A 69 -10.79 0.12 -5.40
CA VAL A 69 -9.74 -0.74 -4.87
C VAL A 69 -9.16 -1.62 -5.97
N TYR A 70 -7.84 -1.60 -6.05
CA TYR A 70 -6.99 -2.32 -6.97
C TYR A 70 -6.05 -3.25 -6.19
N PHE A 71 -5.41 -4.17 -6.89
CA PHE A 71 -4.42 -5.07 -6.30
C PHE A 71 -3.25 -5.32 -7.25
N GLY A 72 -2.15 -5.80 -6.68
CA GLY A 72 -0.95 -6.13 -7.44
C GLY A 72 0.25 -6.31 -6.53
N TYR A 73 1.42 -5.88 -7.01
CA TYR A 73 2.66 -5.96 -6.26
C TYR A 73 3.29 -4.58 -6.04
N ALA A 74 3.93 -4.44 -4.89
CA ALA A 74 4.75 -3.33 -4.50
C ALA A 74 6.20 -3.80 -4.37
N SER A 75 7.14 -3.11 -5.02
CA SER A 75 8.57 -3.27 -4.77
C SER A 75 9.05 -2.09 -3.95
N LEU A 76 9.57 -2.37 -2.75
CA LEU A 76 9.95 -1.37 -1.76
C LEU A 76 11.46 -1.45 -1.49
N ALA A 77 12.13 -0.30 -1.57
CA ALA A 77 13.52 -0.14 -1.18
C ALA A 77 13.61 0.51 0.20
N LEU A 78 13.64 -0.32 1.25
CA LEU A 78 13.82 0.17 2.62
C LEU A 78 15.19 0.83 2.80
N PRO A 79 15.30 1.92 3.59
CA PRO A 79 16.59 2.50 3.92
C PRO A 79 17.41 1.52 4.80
N PRO A 80 18.75 1.51 4.73
CA PRO A 80 19.60 0.64 5.55
C PRO A 80 19.40 0.75 7.06
N THR A 81 18.85 1.87 7.53
CA THR A 81 18.55 2.15 8.94
C THR A 81 17.22 1.55 9.41
N HIS A 82 16.37 1.05 8.50
CA HIS A 82 15.08 0.48 8.85
C HIS A 82 15.24 -0.89 9.55
N PRO A 83 14.48 -1.18 10.63
CA PRO A 83 14.60 -2.45 11.37
C PRO A 83 14.41 -3.69 10.47
N ASP A 84 13.51 -3.60 9.48
CA ASP A 84 13.22 -4.71 8.56
C ASP A 84 14.15 -4.78 7.33
N TYR A 85 15.17 -3.92 7.23
CA TYR A 85 16.11 -3.91 6.09
C TYR A 85 16.82 -5.27 5.93
N ALA A 86 17.23 -5.87 7.04
CA ALA A 86 17.99 -7.12 7.09
C ALA A 86 17.11 -8.38 7.21
N TYR A 87 15.80 -8.25 7.51
CA TYR A 87 14.91 -9.39 7.78
C TYR A 87 14.89 -10.41 6.63
N HIS A 88 15.09 -9.95 5.39
CA HIS A 88 15.12 -10.78 4.19
C HIS A 88 16.52 -11.30 3.82
N SER A 89 17.57 -10.98 4.59
CA SER A 89 18.93 -11.49 4.37
C SER A 89 19.21 -12.78 5.15
N ASN A 90 18.51 -13.03 6.26
CA ASN A 90 18.86 -14.08 7.22
C ASN A 90 17.95 -15.32 7.22
N ASN A 91 16.84 -15.33 6.47
CA ASN A 91 15.90 -16.45 6.50
C ASN A 91 16.24 -17.60 5.54
N LYS A 92 17.52 -17.74 5.14
CA LYS A 92 17.99 -18.85 4.28
C LYS A 92 17.97 -20.24 4.96
N ASN A 93 17.58 -20.36 6.24
CA ASN A 93 17.82 -21.58 7.03
C ASN A 93 16.66 -22.16 7.85
N THR A 94 15.42 -21.70 7.71
CA THR A 94 14.30 -22.24 8.52
C THR A 94 13.00 -22.37 7.72
N ALA A 95 12.98 -23.32 6.79
CA ALA A 95 11.75 -23.85 6.21
C ALA A 95 11.87 -25.37 6.06
N THR A 96 12.04 -26.08 7.17
CA THR A 96 11.72 -27.51 7.28
C THR A 96 11.27 -27.78 8.72
N ALA A 97 10.14 -28.48 8.84
CA ALA A 97 9.45 -28.88 10.08
C ALA A 97 8.52 -27.81 10.70
N ASN A 98 7.22 -27.93 10.41
CA ASN A 98 6.32 -28.57 11.37
C ASN A 98 4.96 -28.89 10.73
N SER A 99 4.67 -30.20 10.68
CA SER A 99 3.35 -30.77 10.47
C SER A 99 2.84 -31.27 11.81
N THR A 100 1.57 -30.99 12.09
CA THR A 100 0.66 -31.74 12.97
C THR A 100 0.90 -31.64 14.48
N THR A 101 -0.03 -31.02 15.20
CA THR A 101 -1.06 -31.73 16.00
C THR A 101 -2.10 -30.76 16.55
N SER A 102 -3.34 -31.24 16.56
CA SER A 102 -4.56 -30.70 17.13
C SER A 102 -4.56 -30.73 18.66
N ASP A 103 -5.30 -29.81 19.30
CA ASP A 103 -6.46 -30.14 20.16
C ASP A 103 -6.94 -28.97 21.04
N SER A 104 -8.26 -28.77 21.01
CA SER A 104 -9.18 -28.48 22.13
C SER A 104 -9.11 -27.19 22.96
N ASN A 105 -10.11 -26.33 22.70
CA ASN A 105 -11.20 -25.92 23.62
C ASN A 105 -10.86 -25.25 24.96
N SER A 106 -11.33 -24.00 25.17
CA SER A 106 -12.00 -23.56 26.41
C SER A 106 -12.59 -22.16 26.30
N ASN A 107 -13.84 -22.08 26.71
CA ASN A 107 -14.76 -20.94 26.74
C ASN A 107 -14.62 -20.18 28.07
N SER A 108 -14.62 -18.84 28.06
CA SER A 108 -15.13 -18.06 29.21
C SER A 108 -15.53 -16.65 28.82
N ASN A 109 -16.77 -16.35 29.19
CA ASN A 109 -17.57 -15.18 28.91
C ASN A 109 -17.48 -14.22 30.10
N SER A 110 -17.27 -12.91 29.91
CA SER A 110 -17.61 -11.91 30.93
C SER A 110 -17.93 -10.54 30.31
N LYS A 111 -19.23 -10.22 30.35
CA LYS A 111 -19.85 -8.90 30.20
C LYS A 111 -19.17 -7.84 31.08
N SER A 112 -19.05 -6.62 30.56
CA SER A 112 -19.29 -5.37 31.32
C SER A 112 -19.44 -4.21 30.34
N GLN A 113 -20.61 -3.57 30.36
CA GLN A 113 -20.90 -2.24 29.80
C GLN A 113 -21.08 -1.28 30.99
N PRO A 114 -20.79 0.02 30.87
CA PRO A 114 -21.87 0.97 30.53
C PRO A 114 -21.47 2.21 29.66
N GLN A 115 -22.38 2.57 28.74
CA GLN A 115 -23.04 3.87 28.42
C GLN A 115 -22.49 5.27 28.88
N PRO A 116 -22.91 6.43 28.28
CA PRO A 116 -22.38 7.05 27.04
C PRO A 116 -22.06 8.59 27.12
N GLU A 117 -21.62 9.16 25.98
CA GLU A 117 -21.60 10.61 25.55
C GLU A 117 -20.48 11.57 25.99
N PRO A 118 -20.18 12.70 25.27
CA PRO A 118 -20.84 13.27 24.06
C PRO A 118 -19.93 13.56 22.84
N LYS A 119 -20.57 13.88 21.71
CA LYS A 119 -20.00 14.41 20.45
C LYS A 119 -19.23 15.73 20.63
N PRO A 120 -18.20 16.00 19.79
CA PRO A 120 -17.85 17.37 19.41
C PRO A 120 -18.43 17.73 18.04
N THR A 121 -19.18 18.82 18.08
CA THR A 121 -19.79 19.58 16.99
C THR A 121 -18.76 20.14 16.03
N GLN A 122 -19.12 20.20 14.74
CA GLN A 122 -18.43 20.95 13.70
C GLN A 122 -18.36 22.43 14.08
N GLN A 123 -17.17 23.03 14.03
CA GLN A 123 -17.07 24.49 13.96
C GLN A 123 -16.22 24.90 12.78
N THR A 124 -16.93 25.46 11.82
CA THR A 124 -16.49 26.25 10.69
C THR A 124 -15.81 27.54 11.15
N THR A 125 -14.59 27.81 10.72
CA THR A 125 -14.14 29.18 10.42
C THR A 125 -13.17 29.14 9.26
N ALA A 126 -13.63 29.63 8.11
CA ALA A 126 -12.80 30.07 7.01
C ALA A 126 -11.96 31.27 7.46
N SER A 127 -10.68 31.31 7.08
CA SER A 127 -9.94 32.56 6.94
C SER A 127 -8.86 32.36 5.89
N SER A 128 -9.08 33.11 4.82
CA SER A 128 -8.26 33.38 3.65
C SER A 128 -7.08 34.29 4.00
N ASP A 129 -5.89 33.94 3.52
CA ASP A 129 -5.06 34.73 2.59
C ASP A 129 -3.56 34.37 2.72
N PRO A 130 -2.83 34.21 1.59
CA PRO A 130 -1.36 34.09 1.55
C PRO A 130 -0.73 35.50 1.50
N PRO A 131 0.55 35.72 1.89
CA PRO A 131 1.67 35.71 0.90
C PRO A 131 3.08 35.61 1.57
N PRO A 132 4.23 36.02 0.96
CA PRO A 132 4.71 35.91 -0.42
C PRO A 132 6.08 35.17 -0.51
N ALA A 133 6.52 34.94 -1.75
CA ALA A 133 7.87 34.53 -2.11
C ALA A 133 8.87 35.72 -2.18
N SER A 134 10.16 35.34 -2.13
CA SER A 134 11.37 36.05 -2.60
C SER A 134 12.17 36.82 -1.54
N THR A 135 13.44 36.46 -1.34
CA THR A 135 14.60 37.22 -1.85
C THR A 135 15.93 36.56 -1.47
N THR A 136 16.71 36.33 -2.52
CA THR A 136 18.14 36.05 -2.59
C THR A 136 18.99 36.94 -1.69
N THR A 137 19.95 36.36 -0.97
CA THR A 137 21.19 37.07 -0.61
C THR A 137 22.36 36.11 -0.82
N GLN A 138 23.27 36.55 -1.68
CA GLN A 138 24.57 35.95 -1.93
C GLN A 138 25.52 36.42 -0.82
N GLU A 139 26.21 35.52 -0.16
CA GLU A 139 27.49 35.82 0.48
C GLU A 139 28.53 34.80 0.02
N GLN A 140 29.60 35.36 -0.54
CA GLN A 140 30.81 34.69 -0.97
C GLN A 140 31.70 34.48 0.26
N ASP A 141 32.29 33.29 0.41
CA ASP A 141 33.59 33.17 1.05
C ASP A 141 34.41 32.05 0.41
N GLN A 142 35.68 32.36 0.19
CA GLN A 142 36.65 31.58 -0.58
C GLN A 142 37.49 30.64 0.30
N HIS A 143 37.88 29.52 -0.32
CA HIS A 143 39.10 28.73 -0.13
C HIS A 143 39.31 27.93 1.18
N ASN A 144 39.29 26.59 1.04
CA ASN A 144 40.52 25.79 1.15
C ASN A 144 40.33 24.41 0.46
N PRO A 145 41.28 23.90 -0.38
CA PRO A 145 41.14 22.61 -1.03
C PRO A 145 41.79 21.51 -0.18
N GLY A 146 40.97 20.68 0.45
CA GLY A 146 41.38 19.46 1.14
C GLY A 146 40.63 18.28 0.54
N GLY A 147 41.28 17.57 -0.37
CA GLY A 147 40.71 16.39 -1.00
C GLY A 147 40.41 15.31 0.03
N SER A 148 39.13 14.97 0.18
CA SER A 148 38.71 13.63 0.56
C SER A 148 37.93 13.06 -0.62
N ASN A 149 38.58 12.18 -1.39
CA ASN A 149 37.86 11.22 -2.22
C ASN A 149 37.07 10.30 -1.28
N SER A 150 35.89 10.73 -0.83
CA SER A 150 34.86 9.79 -0.41
C SER A 150 34.35 9.18 -1.70
N SER A 151 34.96 8.07 -2.11
CA SER A 151 34.30 7.11 -2.97
C SER A 151 33.05 6.66 -2.22
N SER A 152 31.94 7.38 -2.39
CA SER A 152 30.63 6.93 -1.96
C SER A 152 30.38 5.68 -2.79
N SER A 153 30.71 4.53 -2.20
CA SER A 153 30.16 3.25 -2.62
C SER A 153 28.65 3.42 -2.51
N SER A 154 28.01 3.81 -3.62
CA SER A 154 26.56 3.87 -3.74
C SER A 154 26.07 2.44 -3.60
N SER A 155 25.86 1.99 -2.37
CA SER A 155 25.26 0.70 -2.08
C SER A 155 23.95 0.64 -2.84
N ARG A 156 23.87 -0.25 -3.84
CA ARG A 156 22.67 -0.43 -4.66
C ARG A 156 21.46 -0.61 -3.75
N ARG A 157 20.35 0.06 -4.09
CA ARG A 157 19.09 -0.10 -3.35
C ARG A 157 18.68 -1.57 -3.38
N LYS A 158 18.29 -2.10 -2.21
CA LYS A 158 17.82 -3.49 -2.08
C LYS A 158 16.30 -3.50 -2.15
N TRP A 159 15.77 -3.91 -3.30
CA TRP A 159 14.34 -4.00 -3.57
C TRP A 159 13.75 -5.31 -3.07
N HIS A 160 12.57 -5.23 -2.45
CA HIS A 160 11.79 -6.40 -2.04
C HIS A 160 10.35 -6.27 -2.54
N VAL A 161 9.82 -7.37 -3.08
CA VAL A 161 8.48 -7.42 -3.67
C VAL A 161 7.48 -7.99 -2.67
N TYR A 162 6.36 -7.30 -2.50
CA TYR A 162 5.28 -7.67 -1.61
C TYR A 162 3.93 -7.56 -2.33
N PRO A 163 2.95 -8.43 -2.04
CA PRO A 163 1.58 -8.21 -2.49
C PRO A 163 1.01 -6.94 -1.84
N MET A 164 0.12 -6.24 -2.56
CA MET A 164 -0.51 -5.01 -2.09
C MET A 164 -1.96 -4.89 -2.54
N VAL A 165 -2.72 -4.08 -1.81
CA VAL A 165 -3.94 -3.45 -2.29
C VAL A 165 -3.73 -1.94 -2.41
N MET A 166 -4.43 -1.30 -3.33
CA MET A 166 -4.31 0.12 -3.59
C MET A 166 -5.70 0.76 -3.73
N SER A 167 -5.92 1.88 -3.05
CA SER A 167 -7.09 2.73 -3.24
C SER A 167 -6.72 3.88 -4.18
N ILE A 168 -7.50 4.04 -5.25
CA ILE A 168 -7.44 5.20 -6.13
C ILE A 168 -8.74 5.98 -5.97
N GLY A 169 -8.62 7.24 -5.59
CA GLY A 169 -9.76 8.11 -5.32
C GLY A 169 -9.50 9.54 -5.74
N TYR A 170 -10.19 10.46 -5.07
CA TYR A 170 -9.97 11.90 -5.18
C TYR A 170 -9.62 12.49 -3.83
N ASN A 171 -8.76 13.50 -3.84
CA ASN A 171 -8.36 14.22 -2.65
C ASN A 171 -9.41 15.31 -2.30
N PRO A 172 -10.11 15.19 -1.16
CA PRO A 172 -11.16 16.15 -0.79
C PRO A 172 -10.63 17.54 -0.41
N PHE A 173 -9.36 17.67 -0.02
CA PHE A 173 -8.76 18.97 0.27
C PHE A 173 -8.64 19.85 -0.99
N TYR A 174 -8.49 19.23 -2.15
CA TYR A 174 -8.47 19.91 -3.45
C TYR A 174 -9.83 19.85 -4.13
N LYS A 175 -10.94 19.92 -3.37
CA LYS A 175 -12.32 19.89 -3.91
C LYS A 175 -12.57 18.67 -4.81
N ASN A 176 -11.91 17.55 -4.54
CA ASN A 176 -11.95 16.33 -5.34
C ASN A 176 -11.52 16.51 -6.81
N SER A 177 -10.66 17.50 -7.13
CA SER A 177 -10.13 17.67 -8.49
C SER A 177 -8.81 16.93 -8.74
N VAL A 178 -8.11 16.55 -7.67
CA VAL A 178 -6.81 15.88 -7.73
C VAL A 178 -6.98 14.42 -7.33
N ARG A 179 -6.42 13.49 -8.10
CA ARG A 179 -6.42 12.05 -7.79
C ARG A 179 -5.59 11.77 -6.54
N SER A 180 -5.97 10.73 -5.79
CA SER A 180 -5.17 10.18 -4.70
C SER A 180 -4.84 8.71 -4.95
N ALA A 181 -3.67 8.29 -4.46
CA ALA A 181 -3.14 6.93 -4.58
C ALA A 181 -2.60 6.48 -3.22
N GLU A 182 -3.29 5.52 -2.59
CA GLU A 182 -2.94 4.98 -1.28
C GLU A 182 -2.72 3.48 -1.37
N VAL A 183 -1.59 2.99 -0.88
CA VAL A 183 -1.18 1.59 -0.99
C VAL A 183 -1.08 0.97 0.40
N HIS A 184 -1.77 -0.15 0.61
CA HIS A 184 -1.52 -1.02 1.75
C HIS A 184 -0.70 -2.23 1.29
N ILE A 185 0.56 -2.28 1.71
CA ILE A 185 1.43 -3.44 1.48
C ILE A 185 1.00 -4.55 2.45
N LEU A 186 0.77 -5.76 1.95
CA LEU A 186 0.27 -6.89 2.76
C LEU A 186 1.39 -7.57 3.54
N GLN A 187 2.23 -6.76 4.20
CA GLN A 187 3.33 -7.13 5.06
C GLN A 187 3.32 -6.21 6.28
N LYS A 188 3.58 -6.77 7.46
CA LYS A 188 3.78 -5.97 8.67
C LYS A 188 5.22 -5.46 8.72
N PHE A 189 5.37 -4.17 8.98
CA PHE A 189 6.66 -3.52 9.19
C PHE A 189 6.77 -3.03 10.63
N GLY A 190 7.98 -3.10 11.19
CA GLY A 190 8.29 -2.66 12.55
C GLY A 190 8.43 -1.13 12.69
N ALA A 191 8.52 -0.40 11.57
CA ALA A 191 8.60 1.05 11.55
C ALA A 191 7.98 1.63 10.26
N ASP A 192 7.80 2.95 10.24
CA ASP A 192 7.39 3.67 9.04
C ASP A 192 8.56 3.83 8.06
N PHE A 193 8.26 3.96 6.77
CA PHE A 193 9.23 4.04 5.68
C PHE A 193 8.98 5.26 4.77
N TYR A 194 8.62 6.41 5.34
CA TYR A 194 8.51 7.66 4.59
C TYR A 194 9.83 8.00 3.87
N GLY A 195 9.73 8.52 2.65
CA GLY A 195 10.86 8.79 1.75
C GLY A 195 11.44 7.54 1.09
N ALA A 196 11.01 6.33 1.47
CA ALA A 196 11.49 5.12 0.80
C ALA A 196 10.95 5.05 -0.64
N PRO A 197 11.79 4.68 -1.62
CA PRO A 197 11.34 4.44 -2.99
C PRO A 197 10.39 3.23 -3.07
N LEU A 198 9.28 3.42 -3.77
CA LEU A 198 8.23 2.41 -3.96
C LEU A 198 7.83 2.34 -5.43
N ARG A 199 7.79 1.13 -5.98
CA ARG A 199 7.32 0.83 -7.34
C ARG A 199 6.10 -0.08 -7.27
N LEU A 200 5.10 0.17 -8.09
CA LEU A 200 3.83 -0.55 -8.11
C LEU A 200 3.57 -1.17 -9.48
N LEU A 201 3.19 -2.45 -9.45
CA LEU A 201 2.66 -3.18 -10.58
C LEU A 201 1.19 -3.48 -10.27
N ILE A 202 0.27 -2.68 -10.81
CA ILE A 202 -1.17 -2.82 -10.58
C ILE A 202 -1.73 -3.80 -11.62
N LEU A 203 -2.36 -4.88 -11.16
CA LEU A 203 -2.72 -6.03 -11.99
C LEU A 203 -4.21 -6.18 -12.23
N GLY A 204 -5.05 -5.55 -11.41
CA GLY A 204 -6.49 -5.68 -11.55
C GLY A 204 -7.29 -4.83 -10.57
N PHE A 205 -8.59 -4.84 -10.77
CA PHE A 205 -9.58 -4.10 -9.99
C PHE A 205 -10.39 -5.07 -9.12
N ILE A 206 -10.54 -4.76 -7.84
CA ILE A 206 -11.35 -5.54 -6.90
C ILE A 206 -12.79 -5.01 -6.87
N ARG A 207 -12.98 -3.72 -6.61
CA ARG A 207 -14.31 -3.12 -6.41
C ARG A 207 -14.28 -1.59 -6.52
N PRO A 208 -15.43 -0.94 -6.81
CA PRO A 208 -15.57 0.51 -6.70
C PRO A 208 -15.42 0.99 -5.25
N GLU A 209 -15.31 2.30 -5.08
CA GLU A 209 -15.51 2.97 -3.79
C GLU A 209 -16.89 2.61 -3.24
N LEU A 210 -16.96 2.38 -1.93
CA LEU A 210 -18.20 2.05 -1.22
C LEU A 210 -18.39 3.06 -0.09
N ASP A 211 -19.65 3.35 0.21
CA ASP A 211 -20.04 4.11 1.39
C ASP A 211 -20.20 3.20 2.59
N TYR A 212 -19.72 3.64 3.76
CA TYR A 212 -19.76 2.86 4.99
C TYR A 212 -20.58 3.56 6.06
N ALA A 213 -21.48 2.80 6.69
CA ALA A 213 -22.26 3.28 7.83
C ALA A 213 -21.40 3.47 9.10
N GLY A 214 -20.18 2.92 9.14
CA GLY A 214 -19.26 3.03 10.27
C GLY A 214 -17.89 2.39 10.01
N LEU A 215 -16.97 2.62 10.95
CA LEU A 215 -15.57 2.20 10.86
C LEU A 215 -15.39 0.68 10.76
N GLU A 216 -16.17 -0.08 11.52
CA GLU A 216 -16.11 -1.55 11.53
C GLU A 216 -16.42 -2.14 10.15
N ALA A 217 -17.44 -1.62 9.47
CA ALA A 217 -17.80 -2.05 8.12
C ALA A 217 -16.69 -1.72 7.11
N LEU A 218 -16.05 -0.55 7.23
CA LEU A 218 -14.90 -0.17 6.41
C LEU A 218 -13.72 -1.13 6.61
N VAL A 219 -13.35 -1.40 7.86
CA VAL A 219 -12.24 -2.31 8.20
C VAL A 219 -12.53 -3.73 7.71
N ALA A 220 -13.77 -4.21 7.88
CA ALA A 220 -14.18 -5.53 7.39
C ALA A 220 -14.05 -5.65 5.86
N ASP A 221 -14.43 -4.62 5.12
CA ASP A 221 -14.30 -4.64 3.66
C ASP A 221 -12.86 -4.51 3.19
N ILE A 222 -12.00 -3.74 3.88
CA ILE A 222 -10.57 -3.70 3.56
C ILE A 222 -9.90 -5.05 3.83
N ASN A 223 -10.25 -5.72 4.93
CA ASN A 223 -9.74 -7.08 5.20
C ASN A 223 -10.18 -8.05 4.09
N THR A 224 -11.43 -7.94 3.64
CA THR A 224 -11.94 -8.70 2.49
C THR A 224 -11.14 -8.38 1.22
N ASP A 225 -10.83 -7.11 0.97
CA ASP A 225 -10.00 -6.71 -0.19
C ASP A 225 -8.61 -7.36 -0.14
N CYS A 226 -7.98 -7.37 1.04
CA CYS A 226 -6.68 -8.01 1.25
C CYS A 226 -6.72 -9.51 0.98
N ASP A 227 -7.77 -10.21 1.43
CA ASP A 227 -7.92 -11.64 1.21
C ASP A 227 -8.23 -11.98 -0.26
N VAL A 228 -9.02 -11.15 -0.93
CA VAL A 228 -9.25 -11.26 -2.38
C VAL A 228 -7.94 -11.05 -3.15
N ALA A 229 -7.14 -10.04 -2.78
CA ALA A 229 -5.84 -9.79 -3.40
C ALA A 229 -4.89 -10.99 -3.21
N ARG A 230 -4.74 -11.49 -1.98
CA ARG A 230 -3.89 -12.67 -1.69
C ARG A 230 -4.29 -13.88 -2.54
N ARG A 231 -5.59 -14.22 -2.55
CA ARG A 231 -6.10 -15.37 -3.31
C ARG A 231 -5.93 -15.18 -4.83
N SER A 232 -6.19 -13.99 -5.33
CA SER A 232 -6.08 -13.69 -6.77
C SER A 232 -4.62 -13.74 -7.25
N LEU A 233 -3.68 -13.24 -6.44
CA LEU A 233 -2.25 -13.21 -6.74
C LEU A 233 -1.56 -14.56 -6.60
N ALA A 234 -2.08 -15.47 -5.77
CA ALA A 234 -1.52 -16.81 -5.56
C ALA A 234 -1.63 -17.75 -6.78
N ARG A 235 -2.36 -17.34 -7.83
CA ARG A 235 -2.49 -18.10 -9.07
C ARG A 235 -1.23 -17.98 -9.92
N GLU A 236 -0.94 -19.03 -10.70
CA GLU A 236 0.29 -19.15 -11.49
C GLU A 236 0.54 -17.95 -12.42
N ALA A 237 -0.46 -17.54 -13.22
CA ALA A 237 -0.35 -16.41 -14.15
C ALA A 237 -0.28 -15.03 -13.46
N TRP A 238 -0.49 -15.00 -12.14
CA TRP A 238 -0.54 -13.79 -11.34
C TRP A 238 0.66 -13.66 -10.40
N THR A 239 1.40 -14.74 -10.15
CA THR A 239 2.62 -14.71 -9.33
C THR A 239 3.84 -14.38 -10.20
N PRO A 240 4.69 -13.39 -9.83
CA PRO A 240 5.92 -13.08 -10.54
C PRO A 240 6.82 -14.30 -10.73
N ARG A 241 7.45 -14.39 -11.91
CA ARG A 241 8.53 -15.35 -12.14
C ARG A 241 9.65 -15.12 -11.13
N ARG A 242 10.17 -16.21 -10.54
CA ARG A 242 11.37 -16.15 -9.70
C ARG A 242 12.56 -15.75 -10.58
N GLN A 243 13.00 -14.49 -10.50
CA GLN A 243 14.33 -14.12 -10.97
C GLN A 243 15.35 -14.58 -9.91
N GLY A 244 16.52 -15.07 -10.35
CA GLY A 244 17.53 -15.67 -9.47
C GLY A 244 17.84 -14.85 -8.21
N GLU A 245 18.04 -15.56 -7.09
CA GLU A 245 18.53 -15.11 -5.78
C GLU A 245 17.92 -13.88 -5.07
N LEU A 246 16.83 -13.26 -5.57
CA LEU A 246 16.23 -12.09 -4.93
C LEU A 246 14.70 -12.19 -4.77
N GLY A 247 14.26 -12.31 -3.52
CA GLY A 247 12.87 -12.09 -3.09
C GLY A 247 11.98 -13.33 -3.13
N GLU A 248 11.91 -14.09 -2.04
CA GLU A 248 10.96 -15.19 -1.90
C GLU A 248 9.55 -14.66 -1.66
N LEU A 249 8.75 -14.56 -2.73
CA LEU A 249 7.32 -14.84 -2.59
C LEU A 249 7.23 -16.36 -2.36
N GLY A 250 6.88 -16.79 -1.14
CA GLY A 250 6.77 -18.20 -0.77
C GLY A 250 5.80 -18.94 -1.71
N GLY A 251 6.35 -19.73 -2.63
CA GLY A 251 5.62 -20.51 -3.63
C GLY A 251 6.53 -21.03 -4.75
N SER A 252 6.08 -22.06 -5.47
CA SER A 252 6.61 -22.37 -6.80
C SER A 252 6.36 -21.13 -7.66
N GLY A 253 7.42 -20.44 -8.11
CA GLY A 253 7.29 -19.16 -8.82
C GLY A 253 6.28 -19.25 -9.98
N GLY A 254 5.54 -18.17 -10.22
CA GLY A 254 4.52 -18.12 -11.27
C GLY A 254 5.08 -17.68 -12.63
N THR A 255 4.19 -17.29 -13.54
CA THR A 255 4.54 -16.92 -14.92
C THR A 255 4.45 -15.42 -15.22
N LEU A 256 3.96 -14.60 -14.29
CA LEU A 256 3.85 -13.15 -14.47
C LEU A 256 5.22 -12.50 -14.67
N ASP A 257 5.30 -11.56 -15.63
CA ASP A 257 6.49 -10.73 -15.80
C ASP A 257 6.55 -9.64 -14.74
N GLY A 258 7.42 -9.82 -13.74
CA GLY A 258 7.68 -8.84 -12.69
C GLY A 258 8.92 -7.97 -12.93
N SER A 259 9.56 -8.04 -14.11
CA SER A 259 10.87 -7.39 -14.35
C SER A 259 10.86 -5.89 -14.12
N TRP A 260 9.74 -5.20 -14.42
CA TRP A 260 9.60 -3.76 -14.19
C TRP A 260 9.77 -3.37 -12.70
N LEU A 261 9.33 -4.21 -11.76
CA LEU A 261 9.44 -3.97 -10.32
C LEU A 261 10.89 -4.02 -9.82
N MET A 262 11.73 -4.82 -10.46
CA MET A 262 13.09 -5.15 -10.03
C MET A 262 14.16 -4.57 -10.94
N ARG A 263 13.80 -3.67 -11.86
CA ARG A 263 14.74 -3.04 -12.78
C ARG A 263 15.83 -2.28 -12.02
N ASP A 264 17.03 -2.28 -12.59
CA ASP A 264 18.11 -1.39 -12.13
C ASP A 264 17.69 0.09 -12.29
N GLU A 265 18.42 0.97 -11.61
CA GLU A 265 18.23 2.42 -11.66
C GLU A 265 18.97 3.06 -12.82
#